data_AF-A0A519IM83-F1
#
_entry.id   AF-A0A519IM83-F1
#
_cell.length_a   1.000
_cell.length_b   1.000
_cell.length_c   1.000
_cell.angle_alpha   90.00
_cell.angle_beta   90.00
_cell.angle_gamma   90.00
#
_symmetry.space_group_name_H-M   'P 1'
#
loop_
_entity.id
_entity.type
_entity.pdbx_description
1 polymer ?
#
loop_
_entity_poly.entity_id
_entity_poly.type
_entity_poly.pdbx_seq_one_letter_code
_entity_poly.pdbx_strand_id
1 'polypeptide(L)'
;MNARVNAPVNTDCVITDIGLAPWGRKEIAIAETEMPGLMAIREEFAAAQPLKGARITGSLHMTIQTAVLIETLKSLGADVRWASCNIFSTQDHAAAAIAAGGTPVFAVKGESLEEYWDYTHRIFDFGAKGTPGEGPNMILDDGGDATLLMHLGQRAEKDASLVAGNGASEEERILFASIRKKLSEDATWYSRKSAEIIGVTEETTTGVHRLNEMSAKGTLLFRAINVNDSVTKSKFDNLYGCRESLVDGIKRA
;
A
#
# COMPACT_ATOMS: atom_id res chain seq x y z
N MET A 1 20.99 -31.63 -9.25
CA MET A 1 19.56 -31.39 -9.01
C MET A 1 19.43 -30.82 -7.61
N ASN A 2 19.36 -29.49 -7.47
CA ASN A 2 19.15 -28.87 -6.17
C ASN A 2 17.64 -28.77 -5.98
N ALA A 3 17.10 -29.63 -5.11
CA ALA A 3 15.71 -29.56 -4.72
C ALA A 3 15.44 -28.18 -4.12
N ARG A 4 14.56 -27.40 -4.77
CA ARG A 4 14.03 -26.16 -4.21
C ARG A 4 13.18 -26.56 -3.00
N VAL A 5 13.71 -26.31 -1.80
CA VAL A 5 12.91 -26.37 -0.59
C VAL A 5 12.01 -25.14 -0.63
N ASN A 6 10.78 -25.33 -1.12
CA ASN A 6 9.76 -24.29 -1.03
C ASN A 6 9.41 -24.13 0.44
N ALA A 7 9.94 -23.07 1.08
CA ALA A 7 9.43 -22.65 2.38
C ALA A 7 7.93 -22.39 2.24
N PRO A 8 7.09 -22.84 3.20
CA PRO A 8 5.66 -22.57 3.13
C PRO A 8 5.43 -21.07 3.14
N VAL A 9 4.77 -20.57 2.08
CA VAL A 9 4.30 -19.18 2.00
C VAL A 9 3.30 -18.97 3.12
N ASN A 10 3.36 -17.84 3.82
CA ASN A 10 2.25 -17.40 4.64
C ASN A 10 0.99 -17.39 3.74
N THR A 11 -0.07 -18.11 4.14
CA THR A 11 -1.28 -18.23 3.32
C THR A 11 -1.99 -16.90 3.08
N ASP A 12 -1.59 -15.86 3.82
CA ASP A 12 -2.11 -14.49 3.76
C ASP A 12 -1.26 -13.56 2.87
N CYS A 13 -0.91 -14.02 1.67
CA CYS A 13 -0.23 -13.23 0.63
C CYS A 13 -0.76 -13.61 -0.76
N VAL A 14 -0.72 -12.67 -1.71
CA VAL A 14 -0.89 -12.94 -3.15
C VAL A 14 0.27 -12.31 -3.89
N ILE A 15 1.17 -13.16 -4.37
CA ILE A 15 2.41 -12.82 -5.08
C ILE A 15 2.64 -13.81 -6.21
N THR A 16 3.48 -13.44 -7.17
CA THR A 16 3.72 -14.25 -8.38
C THR A 16 4.45 -15.57 -8.10
N ASP A 17 5.60 -15.53 -7.42
CA ASP A 17 6.40 -16.72 -7.10
C ASP A 17 7.29 -16.47 -5.88
N ILE A 18 7.05 -17.19 -4.77
CA ILE A 18 7.89 -17.10 -3.56
C ILE A 18 9.35 -17.54 -3.83
N GLY A 19 9.58 -18.37 -4.85
CA GLY A 19 10.90 -18.81 -5.28
C GLY A 19 11.82 -17.66 -5.74
N LEU A 20 11.26 -16.47 -6.00
CA LEU A 20 12.01 -15.25 -6.33
C LEU A 20 12.59 -14.55 -5.09
N ALA A 21 12.18 -14.92 -3.87
CA ALA A 21 12.62 -14.26 -2.64
C ALA A 21 14.15 -14.17 -2.47
N PRO A 22 14.97 -15.20 -2.80
CA PRO A 22 16.42 -15.08 -2.71
C PRO A 22 17.02 -14.04 -3.67
N TRP A 23 16.40 -13.80 -4.83
CA TRP A 23 16.81 -12.74 -5.74
C TRP A 23 16.41 -11.37 -5.18
N GLY A 24 15.15 -11.19 -4.78
CA GLY A 24 14.71 -9.95 -4.16
C GLY A 24 15.53 -9.57 -2.94
N ARG A 25 15.90 -10.55 -2.09
CA ARG A 25 16.77 -10.31 -0.93
C ARG A 25 18.14 -9.75 -1.30
N LYS A 26 18.73 -10.20 -2.41
CA LYS A 26 20.02 -9.67 -2.89
C LYS A 26 19.87 -8.23 -3.38
N GLU A 27 18.81 -7.93 -4.11
CA GLU A 27 18.56 -6.56 -4.57
C GLU A 27 18.19 -5.60 -3.44
N ILE A 28 17.44 -6.07 -2.43
CA ILE A 28 17.19 -5.30 -1.20
C ILE A 28 18.52 -4.94 -0.52
N ALA A 29 19.43 -5.91 -0.34
CA ALA A 29 20.73 -5.65 0.28
C ALA A 29 21.58 -4.63 -0.50
N ILE A 30 21.47 -4.61 -1.84
CA ILE A 30 22.11 -3.58 -2.68
C ILE A 30 21.40 -2.23 -2.50
N ALA A 31 20.06 -2.22 -2.51
CA ALA A 31 19.29 -0.99 -2.35
C ALA A 31 19.51 -0.34 -0.98
N GLU A 32 19.73 -1.12 0.08
CA GLU A 32 20.08 -0.59 1.40
C GLU A 32 21.35 0.26 1.38
N THR A 33 22.34 -0.03 0.52
CA THR A 33 23.54 0.81 0.38
C THR A 33 23.27 2.13 -0.34
N GLU A 34 22.21 2.19 -1.15
CA GLU A 34 21.79 3.37 -1.91
C GLU A 34 20.63 4.14 -1.25
N MET A 35 20.14 3.69 -0.10
CA MET A 35 19.03 4.31 0.65
C MET A 35 19.48 4.77 2.05
N PRO A 36 20.52 5.62 2.15
CA PRO A 36 21.12 6.00 3.44
C PRO A 36 20.14 6.70 4.37
N GLY A 37 19.12 7.40 3.86
CA GLY A 37 18.08 8.03 4.68
C GLY A 37 17.27 7.02 5.48
N LEU A 38 16.83 5.92 4.84
CA LEU A 38 16.10 4.86 5.55
C LEU A 38 17.02 4.11 6.52
N MET A 39 18.26 3.84 6.12
CA MET A 39 19.22 3.15 6.99
C MET A 39 19.56 3.98 8.24
N ALA A 40 19.75 5.29 8.09
CA ALA A 40 19.96 6.19 9.22
C ALA A 40 18.74 6.24 10.15
N ILE A 41 17.52 6.28 9.60
CA ILE A 41 16.29 6.20 10.40
C ILE A 41 16.21 4.89 11.20
N ARG A 42 16.58 3.75 10.60
CA ARG A 42 16.65 2.46 11.31
C ARG A 42 17.65 2.55 12.46
N GLU A 43 18.86 3.03 12.19
CA GLU A 43 19.92 3.16 13.22
C GLU A 43 19.47 4.06 14.38
N GLU A 44 18.88 5.22 14.07
CA GLU A 44 18.45 6.20 15.07
C GLU A 44 17.28 5.71 15.93
N PHE A 45 16.26 5.11 15.31
CA PHE A 45 14.97 4.87 15.97
C PHE A 45 14.65 3.41 16.29
N ALA A 46 15.43 2.43 15.82
CA ALA A 46 15.15 1.02 16.10
C ALA A 46 15.15 0.72 17.61
N ALA A 47 16.02 1.34 18.41
CA ALA A 47 16.00 1.13 19.86
C ALA A 47 14.72 1.67 20.53
N ALA A 48 14.19 2.79 20.02
CA ALA A 48 13.02 3.46 20.59
C ALA A 48 11.69 2.79 20.18
N GLN A 49 11.68 2.03 19.08
CA GLN A 49 10.48 1.38 18.53
C GLN A 49 9.27 2.35 18.42
N PRO A 50 9.42 3.52 17.76
CA PRO A 50 8.39 4.56 17.78
C PRO A 50 7.09 4.16 17.08
N LEU A 51 7.14 3.15 16.20
CA LEU A 51 5.96 2.62 15.51
C LEU A 51 5.39 1.37 16.21
N LYS A 52 5.83 1.04 17.43
CA LYS A 52 5.25 -0.07 18.17
C LYS A 52 3.75 0.12 18.37
N GLY A 53 2.97 -0.85 17.88
CA GLY A 53 1.51 -0.81 17.91
C GLY A 53 0.86 -0.12 16.70
N ALA A 54 1.67 0.42 15.78
CA ALA A 54 1.21 0.82 14.46
C ALA A 54 0.78 -0.41 13.66
N ARG A 55 -0.38 -0.31 13.02
CA ARG A 55 -0.89 -1.26 12.02
C ARG A 55 -1.06 -0.46 10.73
N ILE A 56 -0.09 -0.57 9.84
CA ILE A 56 0.06 0.27 8.66
C ILE A 56 -0.41 -0.49 7.43
N THR A 57 -1.50 0.00 6.85
CA THR A 57 -1.89 -0.36 5.48
C THR A 57 -1.06 0.48 4.51
N GLY A 58 -0.29 -0.18 3.63
CA GLY A 58 0.45 0.47 2.55
C GLY A 58 -0.17 0.22 1.19
N SER A 59 -0.39 1.29 0.43
CA SER A 59 -0.82 1.27 -0.97
C SER A 59 0.15 2.11 -1.79
N LEU A 60 1.23 1.47 -2.25
CA LEU A 60 2.36 2.09 -2.94
C LEU A 60 3.02 1.03 -3.80
N HIS A 61 3.52 1.40 -4.98
CA HIS A 61 4.26 0.52 -5.89
C HIS A 61 5.13 -0.52 -5.16
N MET A 62 4.88 -1.81 -5.36
CA MET A 62 5.61 -2.88 -4.68
C MET A 62 6.97 -3.16 -5.37
N THR A 63 7.95 -2.30 -5.11
CA THR A 63 9.31 -2.34 -5.68
C THR A 63 10.37 -2.75 -4.64
N ILE A 64 11.63 -2.89 -5.07
CA ILE A 64 12.77 -3.07 -4.17
C ILE A 64 12.94 -1.87 -3.22
N GLN A 65 12.73 -0.65 -3.69
CA GLN A 65 12.82 0.55 -2.86
C GLN A 65 11.74 0.54 -1.77
N THR A 66 10.51 0.18 -2.15
CA THR A 66 9.40 0.00 -1.21
C THR A 66 9.64 -1.14 -0.24
N ALA A 67 10.30 -2.22 -0.67
CA ALA A 67 10.71 -3.30 0.22
C ALA A 67 11.62 -2.79 1.35
N VAL A 68 12.60 -1.92 1.05
CA VAL A 68 13.44 -1.27 2.08
C VAL A 68 12.61 -0.36 2.99
N LEU A 69 11.61 0.36 2.46
CA LEU A 69 10.68 1.15 3.27
C LEU A 69 9.86 0.27 4.23
N ILE A 70 9.24 -0.81 3.74
CA ILE A 70 8.46 -1.77 4.55
C ILE A 70 9.32 -2.32 5.70
N GLU A 71 10.53 -2.78 5.39
CA GLU A 71 11.44 -3.33 6.40
C GLU A 71 11.93 -2.26 7.40
N THR A 72 11.98 -0.99 6.98
CA THR A 72 12.23 0.14 7.89
C THR A 72 11.07 0.30 8.86
N LEU A 73 9.83 0.37 8.37
CA LEU A 73 8.64 0.50 9.22
C LEU A 73 8.58 -0.62 10.28
N LYS A 74 8.83 -1.87 9.85
CA LYS A 74 8.90 -3.03 10.76
C LYS A 74 10.04 -2.94 11.75
N SER A 75 11.23 -2.51 11.31
CA SER A 75 12.37 -2.32 12.20
C SER A 75 12.10 -1.27 13.29
N LEU A 76 11.18 -0.34 13.03
CA LEU A 76 10.72 0.66 13.99
C LEU A 76 9.50 0.21 14.82
N GLY A 77 9.02 -1.02 14.65
CA GLY A 77 7.99 -1.66 15.48
C GLY A 77 6.60 -1.76 14.86
N ALA A 78 6.42 -1.37 13.59
CA ALA A 78 5.12 -1.45 12.92
C ALA A 78 4.75 -2.89 12.50
N ASP A 79 3.45 -3.20 12.57
CA ASP A 79 2.81 -4.27 11.81
C ASP A 79 2.31 -3.70 10.48
N VAL A 80 2.52 -4.42 9.37
CA VAL A 80 2.40 -3.87 8.02
C VAL A 80 1.69 -4.85 7.10
N ARG A 81 0.77 -4.36 6.27
CA ARG A 81 0.15 -5.08 5.14
C ARG A 81 0.25 -4.21 3.90
N TRP A 82 0.54 -4.81 2.74
CA TRP A 82 0.90 -4.04 1.54
C TRP A 82 0.21 -4.49 0.26
N ALA A 83 -0.13 -3.52 -0.59
CA ALA A 83 -0.55 -3.71 -1.98
C ALA A 83 0.11 -2.65 -2.86
N SER A 84 0.20 -2.93 -4.15
CA SER A 84 0.65 -1.94 -5.14
C SER A 84 -0.42 -0.89 -5.37
N CYS A 85 -0.03 0.35 -5.72
CA CYS A 85 -0.95 1.40 -6.21
C CYS A 85 -1.05 1.44 -7.75
N ASN A 86 -0.46 0.45 -8.44
CA ASN A 86 -0.56 0.32 -9.89
C ASN A 86 -0.40 -1.14 -10.35
N ILE A 87 -1.19 -1.52 -11.34
CA ILE A 87 -1.27 -2.88 -11.87
C ILE A 87 0.02 -3.40 -12.54
N PHE A 88 0.94 -2.52 -12.93
CA PHE A 88 2.18 -2.91 -13.65
C PHE A 88 3.48 -2.59 -12.91
N SER A 89 3.41 -1.90 -11.77
CA SER A 89 4.62 -1.40 -11.09
C SER A 89 5.30 -2.43 -10.20
N THR A 90 4.63 -3.51 -9.84
CA THR A 90 5.18 -4.54 -8.95
C THR A 90 6.46 -5.14 -9.54
N GLN A 91 7.47 -5.26 -8.70
CA GLN A 91 8.64 -6.08 -8.95
C GLN A 91 8.46 -7.38 -8.18
N ASP A 92 8.12 -8.47 -8.88
CA ASP A 92 7.66 -9.71 -8.25
C ASP A 92 8.70 -10.33 -7.29
N HIS A 93 9.99 -10.16 -7.56
CA HIS A 93 11.06 -10.62 -6.68
C HIS A 93 11.13 -9.79 -5.39
N ALA A 94 10.80 -8.49 -5.43
CA ALA A 94 10.68 -7.65 -4.24
C ALA A 94 9.48 -8.11 -3.38
N ALA A 95 8.32 -8.30 -4.01
CA ALA A 95 7.11 -8.80 -3.35
C ALA A 95 7.36 -10.16 -2.68
N ALA A 96 8.02 -11.09 -3.38
CA ALA A 96 8.41 -12.39 -2.85
C ALA A 96 9.37 -12.28 -1.65
N ALA A 97 10.35 -11.39 -1.70
CA ALA A 97 11.31 -11.21 -0.61
C ALA A 97 10.66 -10.65 0.67
N ILE A 98 9.67 -9.77 0.53
CA ILE A 98 8.89 -9.22 1.65
C ILE A 98 7.92 -10.26 2.22
N ALA A 99 7.21 -10.99 1.35
CA ALA A 99 6.33 -12.08 1.77
C ALA A 99 7.09 -13.21 2.49
N ALA A 100 8.29 -13.57 2.01
CA ALA A 100 9.16 -14.54 2.68
C ALA A 100 9.64 -14.05 4.06
N GLY A 101 9.70 -12.73 4.27
CA GLY A 101 9.96 -12.10 5.57
C GLY A 101 8.73 -12.02 6.49
N GLY A 102 7.61 -12.64 6.10
CA GLY A 102 6.38 -12.77 6.88
C GLY A 102 5.42 -11.59 6.78
N THR A 103 5.70 -10.57 5.97
CA THR A 103 4.78 -9.44 5.76
C THR A 103 3.74 -9.80 4.70
N PRO A 104 2.43 -9.64 4.98
CA PRO A 104 1.38 -9.77 3.99
C PRO A 104 1.55 -8.80 2.81
N VAL A 105 1.66 -9.36 1.60
CA VAL A 105 1.77 -8.60 0.34
C VAL A 105 0.74 -9.14 -0.65
N PHE A 106 -0.02 -8.23 -1.26
CA PHE A 106 -1.02 -8.49 -2.29
C PHE A 106 -0.68 -7.64 -3.51
N ALA A 107 0.26 -8.12 -4.32
CA ALA A 107 0.77 -7.38 -5.46
C ALA A 107 1.42 -8.33 -6.46
N VAL A 108 0.97 -8.24 -7.71
CA VAL A 108 1.50 -9.03 -8.84
C VAL A 108 1.72 -8.11 -10.02
N LYS A 109 2.83 -8.27 -10.76
CA LYS A 109 3.02 -7.49 -11.98
C LYS A 109 2.03 -7.95 -13.06
N GLY A 110 1.20 -7.03 -13.54
CA GLY A 110 0.19 -7.32 -14.55
C GLY A 110 -1.11 -7.88 -13.99
N GLU A 111 -1.42 -7.59 -12.73
CA GLU A 111 -2.71 -7.91 -12.11
C GLU A 111 -3.87 -7.23 -12.86
N SER A 112 -5.06 -7.84 -12.81
CA SER A 112 -6.28 -7.23 -13.34
C SER A 112 -6.78 -6.10 -12.43
N LEU A 113 -7.67 -5.24 -12.94
CA LEU A 113 -8.29 -4.20 -12.12
C LEU A 113 -9.18 -4.79 -11.00
N GLU A 114 -9.78 -5.97 -11.22
CA GLU A 114 -10.51 -6.69 -10.18
C GLU A 114 -9.57 -7.20 -9.08
N GLU A 115 -8.41 -7.73 -9.46
CA GLU A 115 -7.36 -8.14 -8.51
C GLU A 115 -6.82 -6.95 -7.74
N TYR A 116 -6.51 -5.84 -8.43
CA TYR A 116 -6.07 -4.58 -7.81
C TYR A 116 -6.98 -4.16 -6.66
N TRP A 117 -8.28 -4.00 -6.92
CA TRP A 117 -9.22 -3.57 -5.89
C TRP A 117 -9.49 -4.66 -4.85
N ASP A 118 -9.40 -5.95 -5.17
CA ASP A 118 -9.42 -7.02 -4.15
C ASP A 118 -8.21 -6.90 -3.20
N TYR A 119 -7.02 -6.67 -3.74
CA TYR A 119 -5.78 -6.49 -2.99
C TYR A 119 -5.85 -5.23 -2.10
N THR A 120 -6.40 -4.12 -2.61
CA THR A 120 -6.66 -2.92 -1.80
C THR A 120 -7.61 -3.18 -0.64
N HIS A 121 -8.55 -4.14 -0.72
CA HIS A 121 -9.36 -4.52 0.46
C HIS A 121 -8.55 -5.34 1.46
N ARG A 122 -7.74 -6.31 0.99
CA ARG A 122 -6.99 -7.24 1.84
C ARG A 122 -5.96 -6.57 2.75
N ILE A 123 -5.42 -5.42 2.33
CA ILE A 123 -4.47 -4.66 3.15
C ILE A 123 -5.10 -4.03 4.39
N PHE A 124 -6.44 -3.99 4.50
CA PHE A 124 -7.14 -3.53 5.71
C PHE A 124 -7.47 -4.67 6.70
N ASP A 125 -7.18 -5.93 6.37
CA ASP A 125 -7.53 -7.08 7.21
C ASP A 125 -6.41 -7.43 8.22
N PHE A 126 -6.34 -6.72 9.35
CA PHE A 126 -5.34 -6.96 10.40
C PHE A 126 -5.77 -7.98 11.47
N GLY A 127 -7.08 -8.16 11.66
CA GLY A 127 -7.61 -9.02 12.70
C GLY A 127 -8.97 -9.59 12.34
N ALA A 128 -9.44 -10.50 13.20
CA ALA A 128 -10.74 -11.10 13.04
C ALA A 128 -11.86 -10.06 13.19
N LYS A 129 -12.99 -10.34 12.54
CA LYS A 129 -14.18 -9.48 12.62
C LYS A 129 -14.62 -9.26 14.07
N GLY A 130 -14.77 -8.00 14.46
CA GLY A 130 -15.23 -7.58 15.79
C GLY A 130 -14.16 -7.61 16.88
N THR A 131 -12.88 -7.87 16.56
CA THR A 131 -11.79 -7.81 17.55
C THR A 131 -11.09 -6.45 17.55
N PRO A 132 -10.56 -5.97 18.69
CA PRO A 132 -9.71 -4.77 18.70
C PRO A 132 -8.55 -4.89 17.71
N GLY A 133 -8.30 -3.86 16.91
CA GLY A 133 -7.32 -3.93 15.85
C GLY A 133 -7.72 -4.80 14.64
N GLU A 134 -9.02 -5.02 14.41
CA GLU A 134 -9.54 -5.67 13.18
C GLU A 134 -9.02 -4.98 11.90
N GLY A 135 -8.83 -3.66 11.95
CA GLY A 135 -8.31 -2.83 10.87
C GLY A 135 -7.02 -2.09 11.22
N PRO A 136 -6.44 -1.37 10.24
CA PRO A 136 -5.26 -0.55 10.45
C PRO A 136 -5.57 0.62 11.39
N ASN A 137 -4.50 1.24 11.90
CA ASN A 137 -4.59 2.56 12.52
C ASN A 137 -3.85 3.65 11.73
N MET A 138 -3.11 3.30 10.67
CA MET A 138 -2.48 4.26 9.77
C MET A 138 -2.55 3.79 8.32
N ILE A 139 -2.61 4.76 7.41
CA ILE A 139 -2.49 4.53 5.96
C ILE A 139 -1.20 5.19 5.47
N LEU A 140 -0.42 4.48 4.66
CA LEU A 140 0.65 5.03 3.84
C LEU A 140 0.23 4.88 2.37
N ASP A 141 -0.03 5.99 1.70
CA ASP A 141 -0.74 6.03 0.42
C ASP A 141 0.09 6.75 -0.67
N ASP A 142 -0.05 6.26 -1.89
CA ASP A 142 0.51 6.81 -3.12
C ASP A 142 -0.60 6.80 -4.16
N GLY A 143 -1.10 7.99 -4.49
CA GLY A 143 -2.21 8.20 -5.42
C GLY A 143 -3.57 8.35 -4.72
N GLY A 144 -3.68 7.94 -3.45
CA GLY A 144 -4.84 8.15 -2.60
C GLY A 144 -5.93 7.10 -2.74
N ASP A 145 -5.63 5.92 -3.29
CA ASP A 145 -6.64 4.89 -3.59
C ASP A 145 -7.09 4.12 -2.34
N ALA A 146 -6.17 3.83 -1.40
CA ALA A 146 -6.55 3.24 -0.11
C ALA A 146 -7.44 4.20 0.69
N THR A 147 -7.09 5.49 0.67
CA THR A 147 -7.88 6.56 1.27
C THR A 147 -9.25 6.69 0.60
N LEU A 148 -9.29 6.72 -0.74
CA LEU A 148 -10.53 6.79 -1.52
C LEU A 148 -11.45 5.62 -1.18
N LEU A 149 -10.91 4.40 -1.10
CA LEU A 149 -11.68 3.20 -0.79
C LEU A 149 -12.40 3.32 0.55
N MET A 150 -11.70 3.77 1.60
CA MET A 150 -12.31 3.97 2.92
C MET A 150 -13.37 5.07 2.91
N HIS A 151 -13.10 6.21 2.29
CA HIS A 151 -14.03 7.34 2.26
C HIS A 151 -15.29 7.02 1.45
N LEU A 152 -15.12 6.45 0.25
CA LEU A 152 -16.24 6.10 -0.61
C LEU A 152 -17.04 4.93 -0.03
N GLY A 153 -16.37 3.89 0.45
CA GLY A 153 -17.01 2.73 1.06
C GLY A 153 -17.86 3.08 2.28
N GLN A 154 -17.34 3.91 3.20
CA GLN A 154 -18.10 4.34 4.38
C GLN A 154 -19.32 5.21 4.02
N ARG A 155 -19.24 6.00 2.94
CA ARG A 155 -20.39 6.72 2.41
C ARG A 155 -21.40 5.77 1.77
N ALA A 156 -20.92 4.77 1.03
CA ALA A 156 -21.75 3.74 0.39
C ALA A 156 -22.49 2.85 1.40
N GLU A 157 -21.95 2.65 2.62
CA GLU A 157 -22.68 1.99 3.72
C GLU A 157 -24.00 2.72 4.07
N LYS A 158 -24.03 4.05 3.91
CA LYS A 158 -25.19 4.90 4.21
C LYS A 158 -26.05 5.19 2.98
N ASP A 159 -25.42 5.22 1.81
CA ASP A 159 -26.05 5.53 0.54
C ASP A 159 -25.46 4.66 -0.58
N ALA A 160 -26.07 3.49 -0.80
CA ALA A 160 -25.64 2.55 -1.83
C ALA A 160 -25.74 3.13 -3.26
N SER A 161 -26.50 4.22 -3.47
CA SER A 161 -26.63 4.84 -4.79
C SER A 161 -25.31 5.41 -5.31
N LEU A 162 -24.40 5.79 -4.41
CA LEU A 162 -23.07 6.32 -4.74
C LEU A 162 -22.20 5.35 -5.54
N VAL A 163 -22.45 4.05 -5.38
CA VAL A 163 -21.73 2.99 -6.07
C VAL A 163 -22.67 2.13 -6.91
N ALA A 164 -23.90 2.56 -7.21
CA ALA A 164 -24.85 1.79 -8.00
C ALA A 164 -24.61 1.88 -9.52
N GLY A 165 -23.96 2.96 -9.97
CA GLY A 165 -23.68 3.20 -11.38
C GLY A 165 -22.49 2.42 -11.93
N ASN A 166 -22.18 2.70 -13.20
CA ASN A 166 -21.00 2.15 -13.90
C ASN A 166 -19.74 3.01 -13.76
N GLY A 167 -19.79 4.13 -13.01
CA GLY A 167 -18.70 5.10 -12.96
C GLY A 167 -18.47 5.81 -14.30
N ALA A 168 -17.44 6.65 -14.36
CA ALA A 168 -16.96 7.36 -15.53
C ALA A 168 -15.85 6.59 -16.28
N SER A 169 -15.24 5.57 -15.65
CA SER A 169 -14.16 4.76 -16.22
C SER A 169 -14.34 3.27 -15.92
N GLU A 170 -13.58 2.42 -16.62
CA GLU A 170 -13.52 0.99 -16.33
C GLU A 170 -13.03 0.72 -14.89
N GLU A 171 -12.00 1.44 -14.46
CA GLU A 171 -11.47 1.35 -13.09
C GLU A 171 -12.53 1.71 -12.05
N GLU A 172 -13.29 2.79 -12.26
CA GLU A 172 -14.36 3.20 -11.35
C GLU A 172 -15.52 2.20 -11.33
N ARG A 173 -15.87 1.63 -12.50
CA ARG A 173 -16.86 0.54 -12.59
C ARG A 173 -16.46 -0.64 -11.71
N ILE A 174 -15.19 -1.01 -11.74
CA ILE A 174 -14.65 -2.16 -11.01
C ILE A 174 -14.50 -1.83 -9.52
N LEU A 175 -14.04 -0.63 -9.17
CA LEU A 175 -14.05 -0.10 -7.80
C LEU A 175 -15.46 -0.20 -7.20
N PHE A 176 -16.46 0.33 -7.89
CA PHE A 176 -17.85 0.30 -7.42
C PHE A 176 -18.36 -1.13 -7.26
N ALA A 177 -18.04 -2.02 -8.20
CA ALA A 177 -18.37 -3.44 -8.10
C ALA A 177 -17.70 -4.10 -6.88
N SER A 178 -16.44 -3.78 -6.60
CA SER A 178 -15.71 -4.30 -5.44
C SER A 178 -16.35 -3.82 -4.13
N ILE A 179 -16.78 -2.56 -4.05
CA ILE A 179 -17.47 -2.01 -2.88
C ILE A 179 -18.82 -2.67 -2.67
N ARG A 180 -19.64 -2.79 -3.73
CA ARG A 180 -20.94 -3.48 -3.64
C ARG A 180 -20.79 -4.91 -3.16
N LYS A 181 -19.80 -5.64 -3.70
CA LYS A 181 -19.49 -7.02 -3.28
C LYS A 181 -19.12 -7.04 -1.80
N LYS A 182 -18.21 -6.17 -1.35
CA LYS A 182 -17.78 -6.12 0.05
C LYS A 182 -18.94 -5.80 1.00
N LEU A 183 -19.79 -4.84 0.65
CA LEU A 183 -20.98 -4.50 1.44
C LEU A 183 -22.03 -5.62 1.49
N SER A 184 -22.15 -6.43 0.44
CA SER A 184 -23.04 -7.61 0.47
C SER A 184 -22.53 -8.72 1.39
N GLU A 185 -21.21 -8.86 1.51
CA GLU A 185 -20.56 -9.81 2.42
C GLU A 185 -20.61 -9.30 3.87
N ASP A 186 -20.41 -7.99 4.02
CA ASP A 186 -20.30 -7.33 5.31
C ASP A 186 -20.69 -5.84 5.24
N ALA A 187 -21.92 -5.56 5.66
CA ALA A 187 -22.54 -4.24 5.50
C ALA A 187 -21.91 -3.12 6.34
N THR A 188 -21.03 -3.44 7.29
CA THR A 188 -20.32 -2.44 8.12
C THR A 188 -18.80 -2.58 8.02
N TRP A 189 -18.30 -3.19 6.95
CA TRP A 189 -16.87 -3.44 6.79
C TRP A 189 -16.04 -2.16 6.81
N TYR A 190 -16.40 -1.12 6.05
CA TYR A 190 -15.61 0.11 5.95
C TYR A 190 -15.60 0.90 7.24
N SER A 191 -16.76 1.08 7.88
CA SER A 191 -16.84 1.80 9.15
C SER A 191 -16.05 1.08 10.25
N ARG A 192 -16.06 -0.25 10.30
CA ARG A 192 -15.25 -1.01 11.27
C ARG A 192 -13.76 -0.97 10.95
N LYS A 193 -13.36 -1.19 9.69
CA LYS A 193 -11.94 -1.18 9.30
C LYS A 193 -11.29 0.18 9.43
N SER A 194 -12.04 1.26 9.22
CA SER A 194 -11.51 2.63 9.35
C SER A 194 -11.59 3.22 10.76
N ALA A 195 -12.24 2.54 11.72
CA ALA A 195 -12.58 3.09 13.04
C ALA A 195 -11.36 3.57 13.85
N GLU A 196 -10.21 2.89 13.69
CA GLU A 196 -8.98 3.19 14.43
C GLU A 196 -7.96 3.99 13.61
N ILE A 197 -8.28 4.39 12.37
CA ILE A 197 -7.35 5.14 11.52
C ILE A 197 -7.17 6.56 12.06
N ILE A 198 -5.96 6.86 12.54
CA ILE A 198 -5.61 8.16 13.09
C ILE A 198 -5.12 9.14 12.01
N GLY A 199 -4.63 8.63 10.88
CA GLY A 199 -4.20 9.45 9.76
C GLY A 199 -3.60 8.69 8.58
N VAL A 200 -3.34 9.47 7.53
CA VAL A 200 -2.68 9.05 6.28
C VAL A 200 -1.44 9.89 6.00
N THR A 201 -0.41 9.27 5.44
CA THR A 201 0.70 9.96 4.78
C THR A 201 0.59 9.72 3.27
N GLU A 202 0.50 10.79 2.48
CA GLU A 202 0.33 10.69 1.02
C GLU A 202 1.53 11.26 0.27
N GLU A 203 2.06 10.45 -0.65
CA GLU A 203 3.32 10.72 -1.34
C GLU A 203 3.17 11.52 -2.65
N THR A 204 2.03 11.50 -3.32
CA THR A 204 1.92 12.05 -4.68
C THR A 204 1.07 13.30 -4.79
N THR A 205 1.34 14.09 -5.84
CA THR A 205 0.54 15.27 -6.20
C THR A 205 -0.95 14.93 -6.37
N THR A 206 -1.28 13.80 -7.01
CA THR A 206 -2.67 13.39 -7.28
C THR A 206 -3.41 13.06 -5.99
N GLY A 207 -2.82 12.23 -5.13
CA GLY A 207 -3.43 11.90 -3.84
C GLY A 207 -3.55 13.13 -2.94
N VAL A 208 -2.53 14.00 -2.91
CA VAL A 208 -2.59 15.28 -2.17
C VAL A 208 -3.71 16.17 -2.66
N HIS A 209 -3.95 16.25 -3.97
CA HIS A 209 -5.09 17.01 -4.50
C HIS A 209 -6.42 16.47 -3.99
N ARG A 210 -6.61 15.14 -4.00
CA ARG A 210 -7.81 14.48 -3.45
C ARG A 210 -7.98 14.79 -1.95
N LEU A 211 -6.90 14.74 -1.16
CA LEU A 211 -6.91 15.08 0.26
C LEU A 211 -7.29 16.54 0.50
N ASN A 212 -6.72 17.48 -0.26
CA ASN A 212 -7.03 18.90 -0.18
C ASN A 212 -8.49 19.19 -0.53
N GLU A 213 -9.03 18.55 -1.58
CA GLU A 213 -10.45 18.66 -1.92
C GLU A 213 -11.34 18.15 -0.78
N MET A 214 -11.03 16.99 -0.21
CA MET A 214 -11.81 16.44 0.89
C MET A 214 -11.75 17.32 2.14
N SER A 215 -10.57 17.88 2.44
CA SER A 215 -10.36 18.82 3.54
C SER A 215 -11.17 20.10 3.35
N ALA A 216 -11.09 20.72 2.16
CA ALA A 216 -11.85 21.92 1.82
C ALA A 216 -13.38 21.71 1.90
N LYS A 217 -13.85 20.50 1.57
CA LYS A 217 -15.26 20.09 1.67
C LYS A 217 -15.67 19.67 3.10
N GLY A 218 -14.74 19.57 4.05
CA GLY A 218 -15.01 19.07 5.40
C GLY A 218 -15.36 17.57 5.46
N THR A 219 -14.92 16.80 4.46
CA THR A 219 -15.24 15.37 4.27
C THR A 219 -14.07 14.43 4.55
N LEU A 220 -12.87 14.98 4.80
CA LEU A 220 -11.70 14.19 5.16
C LEU A 220 -11.88 13.57 6.57
N LEU A 221 -11.88 12.24 6.64
CA LEU A 221 -12.24 11.48 7.84
C LEU A 221 -11.14 11.45 8.91
N PHE A 222 -9.87 11.57 8.51
CA PHE A 222 -8.71 11.46 9.39
C PHE A 222 -7.61 12.44 8.99
N ARG A 223 -6.62 12.62 9.87
CA ARG A 223 -5.52 13.58 9.63
C ARG A 223 -4.71 13.15 8.42
N ALA A 224 -4.18 14.11 7.67
CA ALA A 224 -3.34 13.84 6.52
C ALA A 224 -2.03 14.60 6.59
N ILE A 225 -0.93 13.93 6.25
CA ILE A 225 0.37 14.56 6.00
C ILE A 225 0.65 14.49 4.50
N ASN A 226 0.84 15.66 3.91
CA ASN A 226 1.31 15.81 2.55
C ASN A 226 2.83 15.60 2.53
N VAL A 227 3.26 14.41 2.09
CA VAL A 227 4.69 14.09 1.94
C VAL A 227 5.22 14.64 0.63
N ASN A 228 4.39 14.67 -0.43
CA ASN A 228 4.77 15.14 -1.76
C ASN A 228 5.43 16.52 -1.75
N ASP A 229 4.86 17.47 -1.01
CA ASP A 229 5.31 18.87 -1.01
C ASP A 229 6.49 19.14 -0.06
N SER A 230 7.00 18.10 0.60
CA SER A 230 8.33 18.19 1.21
C SER A 230 9.35 18.56 0.14
N VAL A 231 10.24 19.51 0.45
CA VAL A 231 11.24 19.99 -0.52
C VAL A 231 12.12 18.84 -1.03
N THR A 232 12.52 17.95 -0.14
CA THR A 232 13.32 16.76 -0.45
C THR A 232 12.57 15.70 -1.25
N LYS A 233 11.24 15.77 -1.33
CA LYS A 233 10.41 14.89 -2.16
C LYS A 233 10.19 15.54 -3.53
N SER A 234 9.36 16.58 -3.59
CA SER A 234 8.96 17.24 -4.85
C SER A 234 10.13 17.69 -5.74
N LYS A 235 11.25 18.17 -5.17
CA LYS A 235 12.38 18.68 -5.96
C LYS A 235 13.41 17.62 -6.34
N PHE A 236 13.35 16.44 -5.73
CA PHE A 236 14.27 15.35 -6.03
C PHE A 236 13.57 14.21 -6.75
N ASP A 237 12.60 13.58 -6.11
CA ASP A 237 11.90 12.43 -6.65
C ASP A 237 11.19 12.74 -7.98
N ASN A 238 10.28 13.71 -7.97
CA ASN A 238 9.50 14.03 -9.19
C ASN A 238 10.39 14.54 -10.34
N LEU A 239 11.47 15.26 -10.05
CA LEU A 239 12.32 15.89 -11.07
C LEU A 239 13.47 14.97 -11.50
N TYR A 240 14.34 14.58 -10.57
CA TYR A 240 15.52 13.78 -10.87
C TYR A 240 15.17 12.30 -11.02
N GLY A 241 14.21 11.78 -10.25
CA GLY A 241 13.70 10.42 -10.43
C GLY A 241 13.16 10.20 -11.84
N CYS A 242 12.24 11.06 -12.30
CA CYS A 242 11.72 10.99 -13.67
C CYS A 242 12.80 11.19 -14.74
N ARG A 243 13.81 12.04 -14.49
CA ARG A 243 14.91 12.25 -15.44
C ARG A 243 15.68 10.96 -15.72
N GLU A 244 15.92 10.14 -14.70
CA GLU A 244 16.63 8.87 -14.85
C GLU A 244 15.70 7.73 -15.32
N SER A 245 14.46 7.65 -14.81
CA SER A 245 13.58 6.51 -15.05
C SER A 245 12.75 6.59 -16.33
N LEU A 246 12.44 7.80 -16.84
CA LEU A 246 11.62 7.96 -18.05
C LEU A 246 12.28 7.32 -19.27
N VAL A 247 13.56 7.65 -19.50
CA VAL A 247 14.31 7.13 -20.66
C VAL A 247 14.61 5.65 -20.50
N ASP A 248 14.81 5.17 -19.25
CA ASP A 248 14.96 3.74 -18.98
C ASP A 248 13.69 2.97 -19.38
N GLY A 249 12.50 3.44 -18.98
CA GLY A 249 11.23 2.85 -19.39
C GLY A 249 11.05 2.80 -20.90
N ILE A 250 11.35 3.89 -21.61
CA ILE A 250 11.29 3.97 -23.09
C ILE A 250 12.26 2.98 -23.75
N LYS A 251 13.45 2.77 -23.17
CA LYS A 251 14.47 1.88 -23.75
C LYS A 251 14.16 0.39 -23.57
N ARG A 252 13.39 0.03 -22.55
CA ARG A 252 13.04 -1.37 -22.25
C ARG A 252 11.80 -1.86 -23.02
N ALA A 253 10.92 -0.95 -23.43
CA ALA A 253 9.71 -1.23 -24.22
C ALA A 253 10.05 -1.50 -25.70
#